data_AF-A0A1Z9FAB1-F1
#
_entry.id   AF-A0A1Z9FAB1-F1
#
_cell.length_a   1.000
_cell.length_b   1.000
_cell.length_c   1.000
_cell.angle_alpha   90.00
_cell.angle_beta   90.00
_cell.angle_gamma   90.00
#
_symmetry.space_group_name_H-M   'P 1'
#
loop_
_entity.id
_entity.type
_entity.pdbx_description
1 polymer ?
#
loop_
_entity_poly.entity_id
_entity_poly.type
_entity_poly.pdbx_seq_one_letter_code
_entity_poly.pdbx_strand_id
1 'polypeptide(L)'
;MIKPTSKLGESIMQLIAAYTNFKDPLGPGVAIQRKGAVRDFFVQRGSVSFEVHDKRERAFDVEIHVTPPSENTRRAVLSGSIHEAVPKVSEIQIHHVCPEWASPCRHEIAALLQLLKECEDNPNVILQWRGIEPDNKSENTPERKDDVPGSRKSTIQQLRDNMPGRFINFKEEANDEFELNPQMQSFFSFPDDSKRTTDIISQTSISTKTNHERTINIDGENVYPVFEDAIETIKEYLSKH
;
A
#
# COMPACT_ATOMS: atom_id res chain seq x y z
N MET A 1 -20.64 -7.42 22.45
CA MET A 1 -19.87 -7.80 21.26
C MET A 1 -20.85 -8.03 20.12
N ILE A 2 -20.67 -7.36 18.98
CA ILE A 2 -21.33 -7.79 17.73
C ILE A 2 -20.73 -9.17 17.45
N LYS A 3 -21.58 -10.19 17.33
CA LYS A 3 -21.10 -11.53 16.98
C LYS A 3 -21.19 -11.63 15.46
N PRO A 4 -20.07 -11.88 14.76
CA PRO A 4 -20.13 -12.07 13.33
C PRO A 4 -20.98 -13.30 13.02
N THR A 5 -21.73 -13.21 11.94
CA THR A 5 -22.62 -14.28 11.44
C THR A 5 -22.05 -14.97 10.21
N SER A 6 -21.16 -14.28 9.50
CA SER A 6 -20.55 -14.73 8.24
C SER A 6 -19.04 -14.97 8.39
N LYS A 7 -18.47 -15.81 7.51
CA LYS A 7 -17.01 -16.01 7.43
C LYS A 7 -16.26 -14.71 7.14
N LEU A 8 -16.88 -13.79 6.41
CA LEU A 8 -16.36 -12.44 6.17
C LEU A 8 -16.30 -11.65 7.49
N GLY A 9 -17.39 -11.64 8.24
CA GLY A 9 -17.46 -10.98 9.54
C GLY A 9 -16.46 -11.53 10.55
N GLU A 10 -16.25 -12.85 10.58
CA GLU A 10 -15.21 -13.49 11.41
C GLU A 10 -13.82 -12.98 11.06
N SER A 11 -13.52 -12.85 9.77
CA SER A 11 -12.22 -12.38 9.27
C SER A 11 -12.00 -10.90 9.60
N ILE A 12 -13.03 -10.06 9.47
CA ILE A 12 -12.97 -8.65 9.88
C ILE A 12 -12.81 -8.54 11.40
N MET A 13 -13.53 -9.35 12.17
CA MET A 13 -13.40 -9.37 13.62
C MET A 13 -11.98 -9.79 14.05
N GLN A 14 -11.36 -10.73 13.33
CA GLN A 14 -9.96 -11.11 13.53
C GLN A 14 -9.00 -9.96 13.24
N LEU A 15 -9.24 -9.19 12.17
CA LEU A 15 -8.50 -7.96 11.87
C LEU A 15 -8.61 -6.95 13.01
N ILE A 16 -9.83 -6.70 13.52
CA ILE A 16 -10.07 -5.77 14.63
C ILE A 16 -9.33 -6.23 15.89
N ALA A 17 -9.43 -7.51 16.23
CA ALA A 17 -8.75 -8.09 17.38
C ALA A 17 -7.22 -8.00 17.27
N ALA A 18 -6.67 -8.23 16.07
CA ALA A 18 -5.25 -8.09 15.82
C ALA A 18 -4.81 -6.62 15.91
N TYR A 19 -5.59 -5.69 15.37
CA TYR A 19 -5.32 -4.25 15.43
C TYR A 19 -5.32 -3.72 16.87
N THR A 20 -6.19 -4.25 17.73
CA THR A 20 -6.27 -3.84 19.15
C THR A 20 -5.30 -4.61 20.06
N ASN A 21 -4.40 -5.43 19.51
CA ASN A 21 -3.50 -6.32 20.25
C ASN A 21 -4.21 -7.25 21.24
N PHE A 22 -5.39 -7.77 20.88
CA PHE A 22 -6.24 -8.64 21.72
C PHE A 22 -6.63 -8.05 23.09
N LYS A 23 -6.30 -6.77 23.37
CA LYS A 23 -6.90 -6.06 24.50
C LYS A 23 -8.38 -5.98 24.22
N ASP A 24 -9.20 -6.51 25.12
CA ASP A 24 -10.65 -6.61 25.00
C ASP A 24 -11.23 -5.30 24.45
N PRO A 25 -11.50 -5.22 23.12
CA PRO A 25 -11.49 -3.93 22.46
C PRO A 25 -12.84 -3.25 22.50
N LEU A 26 -13.66 -3.45 23.53
CA LEU A 26 -15.08 -3.19 23.35
C LEU A 26 -15.68 -2.15 24.28
N GLY A 27 -15.15 -1.88 25.47
CA GLY A 27 -15.90 -1.15 26.50
C GLY A 27 -16.50 0.19 26.01
N PRO A 28 -15.67 1.21 25.71
CA PRO A 28 -16.17 2.49 25.22
C PRO A 28 -16.56 2.48 23.72
N GLY A 29 -15.77 1.84 22.86
CA GLY A 29 -15.98 1.86 21.40
C GLY A 29 -17.26 1.15 20.95
N VAL A 30 -17.61 0.00 21.54
CA VAL A 30 -18.89 -0.69 21.26
C VAL A 30 -20.06 0.13 21.74
N ALA A 31 -19.94 0.80 22.88
CA ALA A 31 -21.01 1.62 23.41
C ALA A 31 -21.31 2.80 22.47
N ILE A 32 -20.30 3.38 21.83
CA ILE A 32 -20.48 4.42 20.80
C ILE A 32 -21.18 3.83 19.57
N GLN A 33 -20.66 2.74 19.01
CA GLN A 33 -21.25 2.14 17.80
C GLN A 33 -22.72 1.72 18.03
N ARG A 34 -23.03 1.08 19.16
CA ARG A 34 -24.39 0.61 19.49
C ARG A 34 -25.41 1.73 19.65
N LYS A 35 -24.96 2.94 20.01
CA LYS A 35 -25.83 4.12 20.12
C LYS A 35 -26.19 4.71 18.75
N GLY A 36 -25.64 4.19 17.66
CA GLY A 36 -25.81 4.79 16.32
C GLY A 36 -25.09 6.13 16.18
N ALA A 37 -23.98 6.30 16.91
CA ALA A 37 -23.16 7.51 16.87
C ALA A 37 -22.22 7.56 15.66
N VAL A 38 -22.02 6.45 14.94
CA VAL A 38 -21.25 6.41 13.69
C VAL A 38 -22.22 6.66 12.53
N ARG A 39 -21.95 7.67 11.71
CA ARG A 39 -22.78 8.16 10.61
C ARG A 39 -21.93 8.44 9.38
N ASP A 40 -22.59 8.82 8.29
CA ASP A 40 -21.96 9.30 7.05
C ASP A 40 -20.88 8.36 6.54
N PHE A 41 -21.28 7.10 6.37
CA PHE A 41 -20.42 6.06 5.81
C PHE A 41 -20.23 6.28 4.31
N PHE A 42 -18.99 6.56 3.91
CA PHE A 42 -18.60 6.62 2.51
C PHE A 42 -17.52 5.59 2.22
N VAL A 43 -17.72 4.83 1.15
CA VAL A 43 -16.76 3.86 0.65
C VAL A 43 -16.22 4.30 -0.71
N GLN A 44 -14.91 4.35 -0.82
CA GLN A 44 -14.18 4.61 -2.05
C GLN A 44 -13.12 3.53 -2.26
N ARG A 45 -12.56 3.47 -3.46
CA ARG A 45 -11.46 2.56 -3.73
C ARG A 45 -10.24 2.97 -2.92
N GLY A 46 -9.82 2.12 -1.99
CA GLY A 46 -8.66 2.34 -1.13
C GLY A 46 -8.95 3.10 0.16
N SER A 47 -10.13 3.67 0.37
CA SER A 47 -10.48 4.38 1.60
C SER A 47 -11.95 4.22 1.99
N VAL A 48 -12.21 4.23 3.29
CA VAL A 48 -13.55 4.37 3.87
C VAL A 48 -13.53 5.48 4.91
N SER A 49 -14.57 6.30 4.96
CA SER A 49 -14.70 7.38 5.93
C SER A 49 -16.00 7.30 6.71
N PHE A 50 -15.95 7.82 7.93
CA PHE A 50 -17.05 7.85 8.88
C PHE A 50 -17.04 9.14 9.68
N GLU A 51 -18.23 9.61 10.06
CA GLU A 51 -18.40 10.63 11.09
C GLU A 51 -18.82 9.98 12.41
N VAL A 52 -18.02 10.18 13.46
CA VAL A 52 -18.28 9.61 14.80
C VAL A 52 -18.71 10.72 15.76
N HIS A 53 -19.98 10.70 16.16
CA HIS A 53 -20.55 11.64 17.13
C HIS A 53 -20.39 11.13 18.56
N ASP A 54 -19.44 11.69 19.30
CA ASP A 54 -19.20 11.29 20.68
C ASP A 54 -19.36 12.45 21.67
N LYS A 55 -20.58 12.60 22.21
CA LYS A 55 -21.03 13.56 23.27
C LYS A 55 -20.66 15.04 23.11
N ARG A 56 -19.78 15.38 22.17
CA ARG A 56 -19.28 16.71 21.84
C ARG A 56 -20.14 17.29 20.72
N GLU A 57 -20.02 18.61 20.56
CA GLU A 57 -20.79 19.35 19.57
C GLU A 57 -20.37 19.02 18.12
N ARG A 58 -19.09 18.71 17.90
CA ARG A 58 -18.55 18.35 16.58
C ARG A 58 -18.34 16.83 16.46
N ALA A 59 -18.65 16.28 15.29
CA ALA A 59 -18.31 14.91 14.91
C ALA A 59 -16.79 14.74 14.71
N PHE A 60 -16.31 13.51 14.88
CA PHE A 60 -14.93 13.11 14.60
C PHE A 60 -14.87 12.37 13.28
N ASP A 61 -14.02 12.85 12.38
CA ASP A 61 -13.78 12.20 11.10
C ASP A 61 -12.78 11.06 11.29
N VAL A 62 -13.19 9.85 10.94
CA VAL A 62 -12.32 8.66 10.92
C VAL A 62 -12.19 8.19 9.49
N GLU A 63 -10.98 8.14 8.97
CA GLU A 63 -10.68 7.64 7.64
C GLU A 63 -9.77 6.41 7.73
N ILE A 64 -10.13 5.33 7.05
CA ILE A 64 -9.37 4.08 7.02
C ILE A 64 -8.92 3.85 5.59
N HIS A 65 -7.62 3.98 5.37
CA HIS A 65 -6.96 3.69 4.11
C HIS A 65 -6.48 2.25 4.07
N VAL A 66 -6.45 1.69 2.87
CA VAL A 66 -5.98 0.33 2.64
C VAL A 66 -5.06 0.26 1.43
N THR A 67 -3.99 -0.53 1.56
CA THR A 67 -3.11 -0.82 0.42
C THR A 67 -3.84 -1.72 -0.60
N PRO A 68 -3.61 -1.53 -1.91
CA PRO A 68 -4.21 -2.37 -2.94
C PRO A 68 -3.94 -3.88 -2.72
N PRO A 69 -4.92 -4.76 -2.97
CA PRO A 69 -4.76 -6.19 -2.76
C PRO A 69 -3.78 -6.81 -3.74
N SER A 70 -3.07 -7.84 -3.28
CA SER A 70 -2.22 -8.68 -4.13
C SER A 70 -3.04 -9.37 -5.24
N GLU A 71 -2.37 -9.78 -6.31
CA GLU A 71 -3.00 -10.53 -7.41
C GLU A 71 -3.60 -11.87 -6.91
N ASN A 72 -2.93 -12.54 -5.97
CA ASN A 72 -3.43 -13.78 -5.38
C ASN A 72 -4.74 -13.55 -4.62
N THR A 73 -4.80 -12.49 -3.82
CA THR A 73 -6.03 -12.08 -3.12
C THR A 73 -7.16 -11.79 -4.11
N ARG A 74 -6.86 -11.06 -5.20
CA ARG A 74 -7.85 -10.78 -6.25
C ARG A 74 -8.41 -12.08 -6.86
N ARG A 75 -7.54 -13.02 -7.22
CA ARG A 75 -7.96 -14.31 -7.78
C ARG A 75 -8.80 -15.14 -6.80
N ALA A 76 -8.43 -15.17 -5.54
CA ALA A 76 -9.19 -15.90 -4.53
C ALA A 76 -10.59 -15.31 -4.33
N VAL A 77 -10.70 -13.98 -4.27
CA VAL A 77 -12.00 -13.29 -4.17
C VAL A 77 -12.86 -13.57 -5.41
N LEU A 78 -12.27 -13.51 -6.61
CA LEU A 78 -12.96 -13.87 -7.86
C LEU A 78 -13.41 -15.33 -7.90
N SER A 79 -12.70 -16.24 -7.22
CA SER A 79 -13.11 -17.65 -7.08
C SER A 79 -14.24 -17.89 -6.06
N GLY A 80 -14.73 -16.83 -5.40
CA GLY A 80 -15.83 -16.87 -4.42
C GLY A 80 -15.39 -16.72 -2.96
N SER A 81 -14.08 -16.63 -2.68
CA SER A 81 -13.55 -16.46 -1.32
C SER A 81 -13.53 -14.98 -0.91
N ILE A 82 -14.71 -14.37 -0.71
CA ILE A 82 -14.84 -12.92 -0.36
C ILE A 82 -14.10 -12.56 0.93
N HIS A 83 -14.07 -13.47 1.91
CA HIS A 83 -13.37 -13.28 3.18
C HIS A 83 -11.85 -13.02 3.03
N GLU A 84 -11.22 -13.43 1.91
CA GLU A 84 -9.82 -13.11 1.64
C GLU A 84 -9.61 -11.64 1.22
N ALA A 85 -10.68 -10.91 0.89
CA ALA A 85 -10.60 -9.48 0.61
C ALA A 85 -10.21 -8.66 1.85
N VAL A 86 -10.41 -9.20 3.07
CA VAL A 86 -10.11 -8.50 4.32
C VAL A 86 -8.61 -8.17 4.40
N PRO A 87 -8.23 -6.91 4.62
CA PRO A 87 -6.83 -6.52 4.73
C PRO A 87 -6.17 -7.12 5.97
N LYS A 88 -4.84 -7.23 5.92
CA LYS A 88 -4.02 -7.48 7.11
C LYS A 88 -3.81 -6.19 7.89
N VAL A 89 -3.40 -6.29 9.16
CA VAL A 89 -3.09 -5.13 10.00
C VAL A 89 -2.02 -4.22 9.37
N SER A 90 -1.04 -4.80 8.67
CA SER A 90 0.01 -4.05 7.97
C SER A 90 -0.47 -3.33 6.71
N GLU A 91 -1.66 -3.67 6.21
CA GLU A 91 -2.25 -3.10 4.99
C GLU A 91 -3.22 -1.95 5.29
N ILE A 92 -3.58 -1.72 6.56
CA ILE A 92 -4.50 -0.66 6.97
C ILE A 92 -3.77 0.52 7.60
N GLN A 93 -4.24 1.72 7.31
CA GLN A 93 -3.80 2.95 7.93
C GLN A 93 -5.02 3.75 8.37
N ILE A 94 -5.15 4.01 9.67
CA ILE A 94 -6.29 4.75 10.20
C ILE A 94 -5.85 6.17 10.53
N HIS A 95 -6.54 7.14 9.94
CA HIS A 95 -6.35 8.56 10.18
C HIS A 95 -7.53 9.07 10.99
N HIS A 96 -7.22 9.57 12.17
CA HIS A 96 -8.22 10.14 13.05
C HIS A 96 -7.54 11.06 14.06
N VAL A 97 -8.23 12.15 14.41
CA VAL A 97 -7.76 13.13 15.39
C VAL A 97 -8.80 13.25 16.49
N CYS A 98 -8.43 12.83 17.70
CA CYS A 98 -9.24 13.07 18.89
C CYS A 98 -8.38 13.46 20.09
N PRO A 99 -8.97 14.08 21.10
CA PRO A 99 -8.26 14.43 22.33
C PRO A 99 -8.00 13.22 23.26
N GLU A 100 -8.32 11.98 22.83
CA GLU A 100 -7.96 10.78 23.57
C GLU A 100 -6.57 10.31 23.11
N TRP A 101 -5.60 10.21 24.01
CA TRP A 101 -4.24 9.75 23.71
C TRP A 101 -4.11 8.21 23.65
N ALA A 102 -5.18 7.52 23.28
CA ALA A 102 -5.22 6.05 23.19
C ALA A 102 -5.05 5.58 21.74
N SER A 103 -4.30 4.50 21.53
CA SER A 103 -4.12 3.85 20.23
C SER A 103 -4.37 2.33 20.36
N PRO A 104 -5.46 1.78 19.78
CA PRO A 104 -6.53 2.50 19.08
C PRO A 104 -7.46 3.26 20.03
N CYS A 105 -8.01 4.38 19.57
CA CYS A 105 -8.96 5.15 20.36
C CYS A 105 -10.39 4.56 20.26
N ARG A 106 -11.33 5.07 21.08
CA ARG A 106 -12.72 4.60 21.06
C ARG A 106 -13.47 4.90 19.75
N HIS A 107 -13.10 5.95 19.03
CA HIS A 107 -13.72 6.30 17.74
C HIS A 107 -13.25 5.39 16.62
N GLU A 108 -11.95 5.05 16.58
CA GLU A 108 -11.39 4.09 15.62
C GLU A 108 -12.03 2.71 15.78
N ILE A 109 -12.16 2.25 17.03
CA ILE A 109 -12.86 1.00 17.35
C ILE A 109 -14.32 1.08 16.89
N ALA A 110 -15.02 2.19 17.15
CA ALA A 110 -16.41 2.35 16.72
C ALA A 110 -16.55 2.33 15.19
N ALA A 111 -15.65 2.99 14.46
CA ALA A 111 -15.62 3.00 13.01
C ALA A 111 -15.33 1.60 12.43
N LEU A 112 -14.36 0.87 12.98
CA LEU A 112 -14.06 -0.51 12.56
C LEU A 112 -15.23 -1.47 12.81
N LEU A 113 -15.93 -1.32 13.93
CA LEU A 113 -17.12 -2.12 14.22
C LEU A 113 -18.31 -1.74 13.32
N GLN A 114 -18.42 -0.47 12.92
CA GLN A 114 -19.40 -0.06 11.93
C GLN A 114 -19.05 -0.65 10.56
N LEU A 115 -17.78 -0.60 10.15
CA LEU A 115 -17.30 -1.23 8.92
C LEU A 115 -17.63 -2.73 8.89
N LEU A 116 -17.42 -3.44 10.00
CA LEU A 116 -17.82 -4.85 10.14
C LEU A 116 -19.31 -5.02 9.81
N LYS A 117 -20.18 -4.20 10.43
CA LYS A 117 -21.62 -4.27 10.21
C LYS A 117 -21.98 -4.00 8.74
N GLU A 118 -21.45 -2.95 8.14
CA GLU A 118 -21.73 -2.60 6.73
C GLU A 118 -21.24 -3.71 5.77
N CYS A 119 -20.10 -4.35 6.07
CA CYS A 119 -19.59 -5.46 5.26
C CYS A 119 -20.44 -6.73 5.41
N GLU A 120 -21.00 -6.99 6.59
CA GLU A 120 -21.93 -8.11 6.79
C GLU A 120 -23.28 -7.88 6.11
N ASP A 121 -23.78 -6.64 6.16
CA ASP A 121 -25.04 -6.25 5.50
C ASP A 121 -24.90 -6.24 3.97
N ASN A 122 -23.76 -5.80 3.44
CA ASN A 122 -23.45 -5.77 2.00
C ASN A 122 -21.99 -6.14 1.71
N PRO A 123 -21.71 -7.37 1.22
CA PRO A 123 -20.36 -7.81 0.85
C PRO A 123 -19.70 -6.98 -0.26
N ASN A 124 -20.44 -6.21 -1.05
CA ASN A 124 -19.84 -5.34 -2.06
C ASN A 124 -19.04 -4.19 -1.45
N VAL A 125 -19.30 -3.84 -0.19
CA VAL A 125 -18.56 -2.80 0.53
C VAL A 125 -17.08 -3.15 0.63
N ILE A 126 -16.75 -4.38 1.05
CA ILE A 126 -15.35 -4.81 1.14
C ILE A 126 -14.70 -4.89 -0.25
N LEU A 127 -15.45 -5.29 -1.28
CA LEU A 127 -14.95 -5.37 -2.65
C LEU A 127 -14.62 -3.98 -3.21
N GLN A 128 -15.55 -3.03 -3.07
CA GLN A 128 -15.36 -1.64 -3.49
C GLN A 128 -14.19 -0.99 -2.75
N TRP A 129 -14.12 -1.16 -1.42
CA TRP A 129 -13.02 -0.64 -0.63
C TRP A 129 -11.66 -1.20 -1.07
N ARG A 130 -11.61 -2.50 -1.39
CA ARG A 130 -10.39 -3.15 -1.91
C ARG A 130 -10.14 -2.90 -3.40
N GLY A 131 -11.05 -2.22 -4.09
CA GLY A 131 -10.94 -1.95 -5.53
C GLY A 131 -11.01 -3.22 -6.37
N ILE A 132 -11.76 -4.23 -5.92
CA ILE A 132 -12.03 -5.46 -6.64
C ILE A 132 -13.39 -5.31 -7.32
N GLU A 133 -13.38 -5.28 -8.64
CA GLU A 133 -14.63 -5.26 -9.41
C GLU A 133 -15.27 -6.65 -9.34
N PRO A 134 -16.55 -6.78 -8.96
CA PRO A 134 -17.27 -8.03 -9.14
C PRO A 134 -17.35 -8.32 -10.64
N ASP A 135 -17.09 -9.56 -11.03
CA ASP A 135 -17.10 -10.00 -12.43
C ASP A 135 -18.55 -9.97 -12.95
N ASN A 136 -19.04 -8.78 -13.31
CA ASN A 136 -20.37 -8.56 -13.85
C ASN A 136 -20.41 -9.05 -15.31
N LYS A 137 -20.37 -10.37 -15.52
CA LYS A 137 -20.96 -10.97 -16.72
C LYS A 137 -22.47 -11.08 -16.52
N SER A 138 -23.14 -9.95 -16.57
CA SER A 138 -24.59 -9.87 -16.75
C SER A 138 -24.91 -8.78 -17.77
N GLU A 139 -25.31 -9.24 -18.96
CA GLU A 139 -26.26 -8.61 -19.87
C GLU A 139 -26.00 -7.17 -20.36
N ASN A 140 -25.75 -7.09 -21.68
CA ASN A 140 -25.97 -5.94 -22.54
C ASN A 140 -27.21 -5.14 -22.11
N THR A 141 -26.97 -4.01 -21.46
CA THR A 141 -27.92 -2.90 -21.35
C THR A 141 -27.13 -1.64 -21.63
N PRO A 142 -27.55 -0.77 -22.57
CA PRO A 142 -26.71 0.31 -23.06
C PRO A 142 -26.43 1.30 -21.93
N GLU A 143 -25.16 1.43 -21.59
CA GLU A 143 -24.64 2.48 -20.72
C GLU A 143 -25.09 3.83 -21.28
N ARG A 144 -25.94 4.54 -20.53
CA ARG A 144 -26.04 5.99 -20.66
C ARG A 144 -24.71 6.55 -20.17
N LYS A 145 -23.96 7.13 -21.10
CA LYS A 145 -22.74 7.88 -20.82
C LYS A 145 -23.13 9.15 -20.07
N ASP A 146 -23.02 9.12 -18.75
CA ASP A 146 -22.94 10.33 -17.95
C ASP A 146 -21.48 10.82 -17.99
N ASP A 147 -21.28 11.97 -18.63
CA ASP A 147 -20.00 12.64 -18.83
C ASP A 147 -19.39 13.10 -17.50
N VAL A 148 -18.25 12.51 -17.10
CA VAL A 148 -17.32 13.12 -16.14
C VAL A 148 -15.90 13.15 -16.73
N PRO A 149 -15.29 14.34 -16.94
CA PRO A 149 -14.04 14.49 -17.68
C PRO A 149 -12.84 14.31 -16.74
N GLY A 150 -12.20 13.13 -16.77
CA GLY A 150 -11.10 12.83 -15.84
C GLY A 150 -9.85 12.19 -16.43
N SER A 151 -9.83 11.83 -17.71
CA SER A 151 -8.61 11.36 -18.37
C SER A 151 -7.90 12.54 -19.00
N ARG A 152 -6.70 12.91 -18.51
CA ARG A 152 -5.86 13.96 -19.11
C ARG A 152 -5.66 13.77 -20.63
N LYS A 153 -5.70 12.52 -21.10
CA LYS A 153 -5.63 12.19 -22.54
C LYS A 153 -6.91 12.60 -23.28
N SER A 154 -8.07 12.48 -22.65
CA SER A 154 -9.37 12.87 -23.22
C SER A 154 -9.52 14.39 -23.29
N THR A 155 -9.12 15.13 -22.25
CA THR A 155 -9.21 16.60 -22.24
C THR A 155 -8.31 17.25 -23.28
N ILE A 156 -7.09 16.73 -23.48
CA ILE A 156 -6.17 17.25 -24.51
C ILE A 156 -6.70 16.95 -25.92
N GLN A 157 -7.30 15.79 -26.12
CA GLN A 157 -7.92 15.43 -27.41
C GLN A 157 -9.12 16.35 -27.71
N GLN A 158 -10.01 16.57 -26.74
CA GLN A 158 -11.15 17.48 -26.89
C GLN A 158 -10.75 18.94 -27.15
N LEU A 159 -9.64 19.41 -26.58
CA LEU A 159 -9.10 20.75 -26.85
C LEU A 159 -8.52 20.86 -28.26
N ARG A 160 -7.88 19.80 -28.77
CA ARG A 160 -7.35 19.73 -30.13
C ARG A 160 -8.47 19.76 -31.18
N ASP A 161 -9.58 19.09 -30.89
CA ASP A 161 -10.72 18.99 -31.81
C ASP A 161 -11.55 20.29 -31.86
N ASN A 162 -11.63 21.05 -30.75
CA ASN A 162 -12.40 22.30 -30.67
C ASN A 162 -11.65 23.56 -31.12
N MET A 163 -10.33 23.50 -31.38
CA MET A 163 -9.54 24.67 -31.82
C MET A 163 -8.61 24.33 -32.99
N PRO A 164 -9.16 24.12 -34.21
CA PRO A 164 -8.34 23.90 -35.39
C PRO A 164 -7.45 25.14 -35.66
N GLY A 165 -6.15 24.91 -35.84
CA GLY A 165 -5.16 25.94 -36.17
C GLY A 165 -4.44 26.60 -34.98
N ARG A 166 -4.81 26.29 -33.73
CA ARG A 166 -4.10 26.79 -32.53
C ARG A 166 -2.95 25.89 -32.08
N PHE A 167 -2.96 24.64 -32.50
CA PHE A 167 -1.91 23.67 -32.20
C PHE A 167 -1.05 23.42 -33.44
N ILE A 168 0.27 23.40 -33.24
CA ILE A 168 1.23 23.03 -34.28
C ILE A 168 1.13 21.52 -34.46
N ASN A 169 0.56 21.08 -35.58
CA ASN A 169 0.67 19.69 -36.00
C ASN A 169 2.07 19.48 -36.55
N PHE A 170 2.95 18.86 -35.76
CA PHE A 170 4.11 18.21 -36.34
C PHE A 170 3.60 17.06 -37.18
N LYS A 171 3.71 17.18 -38.50
CA LYS A 171 3.69 16.00 -39.35
C LYS A 171 4.95 15.24 -38.99
N GLU A 172 4.79 14.08 -38.37
CA GLU A 172 5.85 13.07 -38.34
C GLU A 172 6.05 12.62 -39.78
N GLU A 173 6.81 13.40 -40.53
CA GLU A 173 7.44 12.93 -41.74
C GLU A 173 8.56 12.01 -41.25
N ALA A 174 8.28 10.71 -41.31
CA ALA A 174 9.28 9.67 -41.11
C ALA A 174 10.32 9.81 -42.22
N ASN A 175 11.32 10.67 -42.00
CA ASN A 175 12.63 10.75 -42.67
C ASN A 175 13.39 11.94 -42.10
N ASP A 176 13.91 11.80 -40.88
CA ASP A 176 15.12 12.52 -40.47
C ASP A 176 15.90 11.56 -39.59
N GLU A 177 17.04 11.11 -40.09
CA GLU A 177 18.04 10.43 -39.27
C GLU A 177 18.44 11.43 -38.18
N PHE A 178 17.88 11.27 -36.98
CA PHE A 178 18.36 11.96 -35.80
C PHE A 178 19.76 11.41 -35.50
N GLU A 179 20.79 12.01 -36.11
CA GLU A 179 22.17 11.84 -35.69
C GLU A 179 22.30 12.43 -34.28
N LEU A 180 22.13 11.57 -33.28
CA LEU A 180 22.47 11.87 -31.91
C LEU A 180 23.93 12.33 -31.89
N ASN A 181 24.17 13.54 -31.38
CA ASN A 181 25.52 14.02 -31.09
C ASN A 181 26.26 12.93 -30.30
N PRO A 182 27.51 12.55 -30.64
CA PRO A 182 28.23 11.45 -30.00
C PRO A 182 28.28 11.52 -28.47
N GLN A 183 28.15 12.71 -27.88
CA GLN A 183 28.04 12.88 -26.42
C GLN A 183 26.68 12.50 -25.81
N MET A 184 25.60 12.54 -26.58
CA MET A 184 24.26 12.12 -26.12
C MET A 184 24.07 10.61 -26.29
N GLN A 185 24.73 10.00 -27.27
CA GLN A 185 24.63 8.55 -27.49
C GLN A 185 25.11 7.75 -26.27
N SER A 186 26.17 8.18 -25.60
CA SER A 186 26.67 7.52 -24.38
C SER A 186 25.77 7.68 -23.15
N PHE A 187 24.91 8.70 -23.15
CA PHE A 187 23.98 8.97 -22.05
C PHE A 187 22.68 8.16 -22.17
N PHE A 188 22.26 7.85 -23.42
CA PHE A 188 21.05 7.10 -23.72
C PHE A 188 21.30 5.63 -24.07
N SER A 189 22.55 5.18 -24.10
CA SER A 189 22.86 3.75 -24.22
C SER A 189 22.73 3.08 -22.86
N PHE A 190 21.81 2.11 -22.79
CA PHE A 190 21.75 1.17 -21.68
C PHE A 190 22.95 0.23 -21.78
N PRO A 191 23.67 -0.07 -20.68
CA PRO A 191 24.70 -1.10 -20.72
C PRO A 191 24.10 -2.44 -21.13
N ASP A 192 24.63 -3.06 -22.18
CA ASP A 192 24.27 -4.42 -22.57
C ASP A 192 24.65 -5.39 -21.43
N ASP A 193 23.64 -6.05 -20.85
CA ASP A 193 23.81 -7.08 -19.80
C ASP A 193 24.55 -8.34 -20.28
N SER A 194 25.03 -8.39 -21.52
CA SER A 194 25.80 -9.51 -22.08
C SER A 194 27.32 -9.44 -21.80
N LYS A 195 27.82 -8.37 -21.17
CA LYS A 195 29.23 -8.25 -20.72
C LYS A 195 29.39 -8.14 -19.20
N ARG A 196 28.36 -8.47 -18.42
CA ARG A 196 28.42 -8.35 -16.96
C ARG A 196 29.09 -9.53 -16.24
N THR A 197 29.52 -10.57 -16.97
CA THR A 197 30.12 -11.77 -16.38
C THR A 197 31.64 -11.84 -16.43
N THR A 198 32.33 -10.93 -17.14
CA THR A 198 33.80 -10.96 -17.21
C THR A 198 34.51 -9.81 -16.51
N ASP A 199 33.86 -8.65 -16.31
CA ASP A 199 34.55 -7.48 -15.72
C ASP A 199 34.35 -7.33 -14.20
N ILE A 200 33.46 -8.11 -13.57
CA ILE A 200 33.38 -8.18 -12.10
C ILE A 200 34.50 -9.07 -11.52
N ILE A 201 35.09 -9.95 -12.33
CA ILE A 201 36.16 -10.87 -11.87
C ILE A 201 37.56 -10.25 -12.04
N SER A 202 37.70 -9.16 -12.81
CA SER A 202 39.00 -8.51 -13.05
C SER A 202 39.47 -7.58 -11.92
N GLN A 203 38.68 -7.37 -10.85
CA GLN A 203 39.13 -6.63 -9.65
C GLN A 203 39.34 -7.51 -8.40
N THR A 204 39.14 -8.82 -8.48
CA THR A 204 39.39 -9.74 -7.36
C THR A 204 40.21 -10.94 -7.79
N SER A 205 41.39 -10.68 -8.32
CA SER A 205 42.51 -11.63 -8.42
C SER A 205 43.76 -10.77 -8.68
N ILE A 206 44.89 -10.80 -7.98
CA ILE A 206 45.52 -11.72 -7.04
C ILE A 206 46.54 -10.85 -6.28
N SER A 207 46.72 -11.05 -4.96
CA SER A 207 48.08 -11.16 -4.41
C SER A 207 48.06 -11.69 -2.99
N THR A 208 48.38 -12.97 -2.86
CA THR A 208 49.21 -13.47 -1.77
C THR A 208 50.40 -12.53 -1.62
N LYS A 209 50.41 -11.68 -0.60
CA LYS A 209 51.58 -11.26 0.17
C LYS A 209 51.21 -10.25 1.25
N THR A 210 51.79 -10.54 2.42
CA THR A 210 52.18 -9.64 3.51
C THR A 210 51.08 -9.06 4.41
N ASN A 211 51.08 -9.57 5.64
CA ASN A 211 50.73 -8.87 6.88
C ASN A 211 50.90 -7.35 6.74
N HIS A 212 49.78 -6.64 6.70
CA HIS A 212 49.74 -5.26 7.13
C HIS A 212 48.67 -5.19 8.22
N GLU A 213 49.10 -4.88 9.44
CA GLU A 213 48.23 -4.60 10.58
C GLU A 213 47.16 -3.60 10.16
N ARG A 214 45.91 -4.07 10.12
CA ARG A 214 44.77 -3.19 9.92
C ARG A 214 44.51 -2.50 11.25
N THR A 215 44.87 -1.23 11.34
CA THR A 215 44.55 -0.42 12.51
C THR A 215 43.28 0.39 12.20
N ILE A 216 42.24 0.21 13.01
CA ILE A 216 41.03 1.03 12.96
C ILE A 216 41.09 1.87 14.22
N ASN A 217 41.41 3.16 14.09
CA ASN A 217 41.54 4.04 15.26
C ASN A 217 40.26 4.84 15.47
N ILE A 218 39.64 4.69 16.63
CA ILE A 218 38.52 5.53 17.10
C ILE A 218 39.01 6.17 18.40
N ASP A 219 38.92 7.50 18.50
CA ASP A 219 39.41 8.30 19.64
C ASP A 219 40.90 8.09 20.01
N GLY A 220 41.72 7.71 19.02
CA GLY A 220 43.14 7.46 19.20
C GLY A 220 43.50 6.04 19.66
N GLU A 221 42.50 5.18 19.85
CA GLU A 221 42.68 3.78 20.24
C GLU A 221 42.40 2.83 19.06
N ASN A 222 43.24 1.82 18.89
CA ASN A 222 43.05 0.80 17.86
C ASN A 222 41.98 -0.21 18.30
N VAL A 223 40.80 -0.12 17.70
CA VAL A 223 39.65 -0.98 17.99
C VAL A 223 39.61 -2.26 17.16
N TYR A 224 40.56 -2.48 16.25
CA TYR A 224 40.64 -3.69 15.44
C TYR A 224 40.61 -5.01 16.25
N PRO A 225 41.30 -5.12 17.40
CA PRO A 225 41.26 -6.34 18.22
C PRO A 225 39.85 -6.67 18.74
N VAL A 226 39.04 -5.64 19.03
CA VAL A 226 37.66 -5.82 19.53
C VAL A 226 36.76 -6.40 18.44
N PHE A 227 36.96 -5.98 17.20
CA PHE A 227 36.22 -6.51 16.06
C PHE A 227 36.60 -7.97 15.77
N GLU A 228 37.88 -8.32 15.92
CA GLU A 228 38.35 -9.69 15.70
C GLU A 228 37.73 -10.67 16.71
N ASP A 229 37.73 -10.30 18.00
CA ASP A 229 37.14 -11.07 19.10
C ASP A 229 35.61 -11.23 18.95
N ALA A 230 34.92 -10.15 18.54
CA ALA A 230 33.49 -10.19 18.28
C ALA A 230 33.14 -11.13 17.11
N ILE A 231 33.92 -11.12 16.03
CA ILE A 231 33.71 -12.00 14.88
C ILE A 231 33.95 -13.46 15.27
N GLU A 232 34.97 -13.74 16.09
CA GLU A 232 35.26 -15.09 16.57
C GLU A 232 34.14 -15.63 17.47
N THR A 233 33.65 -14.80 18.39
CA THR A 233 32.50 -15.14 19.26
C THR A 233 31.23 -15.44 18.45
N ILE A 234 30.92 -14.64 17.43
CA ILE A 234 29.78 -14.87 16.56
C ILE A 234 29.93 -16.19 15.79
N LYS A 235 31.13 -16.47 15.27
CA LYS A 235 31.42 -17.73 14.56
C LYS A 235 31.27 -18.94 15.47
N GLU A 236 31.73 -18.87 16.72
CA GLU A 236 31.59 -19.95 17.69
C GLU A 236 30.11 -20.21 18.04
N TYR A 237 29.32 -19.15 18.22
CA TYR A 237 27.88 -19.26 18.49
C TYR A 237 27.13 -19.89 17.31
N LEU A 238 27.41 -19.44 16.07
CA LEU A 238 26.79 -19.96 14.86
C LEU A 238 27.19 -21.40 14.53
N SER A 239 28.32 -21.88 15.06
CA SER A 239 28.79 -23.26 14.86
C SER A 239 28.18 -24.26 15.87
N LYS A 240 27.51 -23.77 16.92
CA LYS A 240 26.91 -24.60 17.98
C LYS A 240 25.38 -24.83 17.82
N HIS A 241 24.74 -24.24 16.81
CA HIS A 241 23.33 -24.42 16.47
C HIS A 241 23.16 -24.95 15.04
#